data_AF-A0A6H5L8Q9-F1
#
_entry.id   AF-A0A6H5L8Q9-F1
#
_cell.length_a   1.000
_cell.length_b   1.000
_cell.length_c   1.000
_cell.angle_alpha   90.00
_cell.angle_beta   90.00
_cell.angle_gamma   90.00
#
_symmetry.space_group_name_H-M   'P 1'
#
loop_
_entity.id
_entity.type
_entity.pdbx_description
1 polymer ?
#
loop_
_entity_poly.entity_id
_entity_poly.type
_entity_poly.pdbx_seq_one_letter_code
_entity_poly.pdbx_strand_id
1 'polypeptide(L)'
;MGFTSKTAGLALLFLGLAARQASAVTSCLDLITAVEAISDTGTIELEGGFNCDTFITVTAGQDVTISGAYTITIGAGFAGSTDEDGSLFVNEGILKLDGITFVTETTNGNRAVWNAGELSVEGCTFELYPTGAFLARGGVIYSDSAEAIAISNSIFKSNLASERGGAVYAIGSETLTITDSLFRGNEVGTGVDADGAGGDVYAGTNVELTVTGTTFSTSAAEYGGAAIECCGAVISDTVFTGADTASDGVSRRMGFKRERIKRDCCPNHLLN
;
A
#
# COMPACT_ATOMS: atom_id res chain seq x y z
N MET A 1 -15.33 -7.02 -70.02
CA MET A 1 -14.88 -5.99 -69.06
C MET A 1 -15.65 -6.18 -67.77
N GLY A 2 -15.12 -6.98 -66.85
CA GLY A 2 -15.73 -7.22 -65.54
C GLY A 2 -15.01 -6.38 -64.49
N PHE A 3 -15.74 -5.50 -63.79
CA PHE A 3 -15.23 -4.79 -62.63
C PHE A 3 -15.67 -5.52 -61.37
N THR A 4 -14.72 -6.13 -60.68
CA THR A 4 -14.90 -6.68 -59.34
C THR A 4 -14.80 -5.55 -58.32
N SER A 5 -15.90 -5.33 -57.61
CA SER A 5 -15.99 -4.44 -56.45
C SER A 5 -15.16 -5.03 -55.30
N LYS A 6 -13.99 -4.45 -55.02
CA LYS A 6 -13.24 -4.69 -53.78
C LYS A 6 -13.93 -3.94 -52.63
N THR A 7 -14.55 -4.69 -51.73
CA THR A 7 -14.96 -4.22 -50.41
C THR A 7 -13.72 -3.80 -49.62
N ALA A 8 -13.59 -2.50 -49.35
CA ALA A 8 -12.63 -1.99 -48.38
C ALA A 8 -13.16 -2.30 -46.98
N GLY A 9 -12.58 -3.31 -46.33
CA GLY A 9 -12.79 -3.55 -44.91
C GLY A 9 -12.25 -2.36 -44.12
N LEU A 10 -13.15 -1.63 -43.47
CA LEU A 10 -12.82 -0.58 -42.53
C LEU A 10 -12.24 -1.27 -41.28
N ALA A 11 -10.91 -1.38 -41.22
CA ALA A 11 -10.23 -1.76 -40.00
C ALA A 11 -10.41 -0.63 -38.99
N LEU A 12 -11.36 -0.79 -38.06
CA LEU A 12 -11.44 0.04 -36.86
C LEU A 12 -10.16 -0.23 -36.07
N LEU A 13 -9.25 0.74 -36.11
CA LEU A 13 -8.11 0.81 -35.22
C LEU A 13 -8.65 1.15 -33.84
N PHE A 14 -8.87 0.14 -32.99
CA PHE A 14 -9.11 0.36 -31.56
C PHE A 14 -7.80 0.87 -30.95
N LEU A 15 -7.59 2.19 -30.99
CA LEU A 15 -6.74 2.86 -30.03
C LEU A 15 -7.36 2.62 -28.65
N GLY A 16 -6.60 2.03 -27.74
CA GLY A 16 -7.05 1.58 -26.41
C GLY A 16 -7.67 2.70 -25.58
N LEU A 17 -8.96 2.92 -25.78
CA LEU A 17 -9.80 3.62 -24.83
C LEU A 17 -10.09 2.61 -23.72
N ALA A 18 -9.43 2.78 -22.57
CA ALA A 18 -9.84 2.12 -21.34
C ALA A 18 -11.37 2.30 -21.21
N ALA A 19 -12.10 1.19 -21.06
CA ALA A 19 -13.55 1.24 -20.96
C ALA A 19 -13.90 1.97 -19.65
N ARG A 20 -14.28 3.25 -19.76
CA ARG A 20 -14.76 4.02 -18.62
C ARG A 20 -16.15 3.51 -18.27
N GLN A 21 -16.35 3.09 -17.02
CA GLN A 21 -17.61 2.52 -16.57
C GLN A 21 -18.78 3.51 -16.68
N ALA A 22 -19.97 3.00 -17.02
CA ALA A 22 -21.16 3.81 -17.35
C ALA A 22 -22.08 4.12 -16.15
N SER A 23 -21.81 3.57 -14.96
CA SER A 23 -22.62 3.71 -13.75
C SER A 23 -21.84 4.38 -12.64
N ALA A 24 -22.49 5.31 -11.93
CA ALA A 24 -21.93 5.99 -10.76
C ALA A 24 -21.54 4.97 -9.68
N VAL A 25 -20.31 5.03 -9.18
CA VAL A 25 -19.85 4.18 -8.07
C VAL A 25 -20.01 4.95 -6.77
N THR A 26 -21.10 4.67 -6.05
CA THR A 26 -21.48 5.38 -4.82
C THR A 26 -21.73 4.45 -3.63
N SER A 27 -21.53 3.14 -3.82
CA SER A 27 -21.64 2.12 -2.79
C SER A 27 -20.58 1.03 -2.96
N CYS A 28 -20.31 0.28 -1.90
CA CYS A 28 -19.40 -0.87 -1.93
C CYS A 28 -19.84 -1.93 -2.97
N LEU A 29 -21.15 -2.16 -3.11
CA LEU A 29 -21.68 -3.09 -4.11
C LEU A 29 -21.44 -2.59 -5.56
N ASP A 30 -21.57 -1.28 -5.80
CA ASP A 30 -21.27 -0.71 -7.11
C ASP A 30 -19.78 -0.91 -7.45
N LEU A 31 -18.89 -0.71 -6.47
CA LEU A 31 -17.45 -0.89 -6.65
C LEU A 31 -17.09 -2.36 -6.88
N ILE A 32 -17.67 -3.30 -6.14
CA ILE A 32 -17.46 -4.74 -6.36
C ILE A 32 -17.89 -5.12 -7.77
N THR A 33 -19.12 -4.75 -8.16
CA THR A 33 -19.65 -5.04 -9.50
C THR A 33 -18.80 -4.41 -10.60
N ALA A 34 -18.25 -3.22 -10.35
CA ALA A 34 -17.34 -2.54 -11.25
C ALA A 34 -16.05 -3.31 -11.50
N VAL A 35 -15.39 -3.75 -10.43
CA VAL A 35 -14.13 -4.49 -10.51
C VAL A 35 -14.35 -5.85 -11.18
N GLU A 36 -15.43 -6.56 -10.83
CA GLU A 36 -15.79 -7.85 -11.44
C GLU A 36 -16.08 -7.76 -12.94
N ALA A 37 -16.51 -6.59 -13.43
CA ALA A 37 -16.82 -6.37 -14.84
C ALA A 37 -15.58 -6.10 -15.71
N ILE A 38 -14.40 -5.83 -15.12
CA ILE A 38 -13.16 -5.56 -15.85
C ILE A 38 -12.51 -6.89 -16.24
N SER A 39 -12.33 -7.14 -17.55
CA SER A 39 -11.70 -8.38 -18.04
C SER A 39 -10.21 -8.26 -18.36
N ASP A 40 -9.74 -7.04 -18.62
CA ASP A 40 -8.34 -6.71 -18.91
C ASP A 40 -7.95 -5.42 -18.18
N THR A 41 -8.12 -4.24 -18.79
CA THR A 41 -7.81 -2.94 -18.21
C THR A 41 -9.08 -2.11 -18.05
N GLY A 42 -9.29 -1.56 -16.86
CA GLY A 42 -10.46 -0.73 -16.57
C GLY A 42 -10.17 0.40 -15.58
N THR A 43 -10.98 1.44 -15.68
CA THR A 43 -10.93 2.60 -14.77
C THR A 43 -12.29 2.84 -14.15
N ILE A 44 -12.30 2.99 -12.83
CA ILE A 44 -13.46 3.21 -11.98
C ILE A 44 -13.29 4.57 -11.32
N GLU A 45 -14.25 5.47 -11.53
CA GLU A 45 -14.32 6.76 -10.83
C GLU A 45 -15.38 6.67 -9.74
N LEU A 46 -14.97 6.93 -8.49
CA LEU A 46 -15.90 7.05 -7.37
C LEU A 46 -16.67 8.36 -7.50
N GLU A 47 -17.98 8.32 -7.24
CA GLU A 47 -18.85 9.51 -7.24
C GLU A 47 -19.44 9.81 -5.85
N GLY A 48 -19.06 9.04 -4.83
CA GLY A 48 -19.50 9.17 -3.46
C GLY A 48 -18.67 8.34 -2.49
N GLY A 49 -18.66 8.75 -1.21
CA GLY A 49 -18.07 7.95 -0.14
C GLY A 49 -19.05 6.91 0.39
N PHE A 50 -18.52 5.76 0.82
CA PHE A 50 -19.34 4.64 1.29
C PHE A 50 -18.57 3.75 2.26
N ASN A 51 -19.32 2.96 3.03
CA ASN A 51 -18.78 1.90 3.86
C ASN A 51 -18.69 0.61 3.04
N CYS A 52 -17.63 -0.17 3.25
CA CYS A 52 -17.43 -1.44 2.59
C CYS A 52 -17.04 -2.51 3.61
N ASP A 53 -17.78 -3.62 3.60
CA ASP A 53 -17.68 -4.75 4.55
C ASP A 53 -17.33 -6.07 3.84
N THR A 54 -16.97 -6.01 2.56
CA THR A 54 -16.71 -7.17 1.72
C THR A 54 -15.45 -6.92 0.91
N PHE A 55 -14.56 -7.91 0.88
CA PHE A 55 -13.30 -7.80 0.13
C PHE A 55 -13.58 -7.66 -1.37
N ILE A 56 -12.65 -6.99 -2.04
CA ILE A 56 -12.65 -6.75 -3.48
C ILE A 56 -11.40 -7.42 -4.03
N THR A 57 -11.58 -8.40 -4.92
CA THR A 57 -10.46 -9.12 -5.54
C THR A 57 -10.13 -8.52 -6.88
N VAL A 58 -8.87 -8.13 -7.07
CA VAL A 58 -8.27 -7.85 -8.38
C VAL A 58 -7.47 -9.07 -8.77
N THR A 59 -8.01 -9.88 -9.66
CA THR A 59 -7.45 -11.17 -10.09
C THR A 59 -6.26 -10.99 -11.04
N ALA A 60 -5.39 -11.98 -11.08
CA ALA A 60 -4.25 -11.99 -12.01
C ALA A 60 -4.70 -11.78 -13.47
N GLY A 61 -4.07 -10.80 -14.14
CA GLY A 61 -4.42 -10.39 -15.51
C GLY A 61 -5.40 -9.23 -15.60
N GLN A 62 -6.03 -8.81 -14.49
CA GLN A 62 -6.76 -7.54 -14.42
C GLN A 62 -5.79 -6.38 -14.14
N ASP A 63 -6.09 -5.23 -14.74
CA ASP A 63 -5.45 -3.92 -14.55
C ASP A 63 -6.54 -2.91 -14.20
N VAL A 64 -6.64 -2.59 -12.91
CA VAL A 64 -7.74 -1.85 -12.32
C VAL A 64 -7.23 -0.54 -11.75
N THR A 65 -7.69 0.57 -12.29
CA THR A 65 -7.52 1.89 -11.69
C THR A 65 -8.80 2.32 -11.00
N ILE A 66 -8.72 2.67 -9.72
CA ILE A 66 -9.82 3.25 -8.94
C ILE A 66 -9.38 4.66 -8.53
N SER A 67 -10.16 5.66 -8.94
CA SER A 67 -9.88 7.07 -8.67
C SER A 67 -11.07 7.78 -8.03
N GLY A 68 -10.79 8.83 -7.27
CA GLY A 68 -11.81 9.76 -6.78
C GLY A 68 -11.53 10.24 -5.37
N ALA A 69 -11.72 11.56 -5.15
CA ALA A 69 -11.49 12.23 -3.87
C ALA A 69 -12.62 11.98 -2.85
N TYR A 70 -12.94 10.71 -2.62
CA TYR A 70 -14.00 10.25 -1.74
C TYR A 70 -13.44 9.33 -0.66
N THR A 71 -14.23 9.16 0.40
CA THR A 71 -13.87 8.31 1.54
C THR A 71 -14.46 6.92 1.37
N ILE A 72 -13.60 5.90 1.39
CA ILE A 72 -14.02 4.51 1.60
C ILE A 72 -13.77 4.17 3.07
N THR A 73 -14.84 3.85 3.77
CA THR A 73 -14.78 3.43 5.16
C THR A 73 -14.74 1.90 5.21
N ILE A 74 -13.62 1.35 5.69
CA ILE A 74 -13.44 -0.10 5.88
C ILE A 74 -14.24 -0.52 7.11
N GLY A 75 -15.25 -1.34 6.90
CA GLY A 75 -16.22 -1.71 7.93
C GLY A 75 -15.81 -2.95 8.75
N ALA A 76 -16.76 -3.49 9.49
CA ALA A 76 -16.56 -4.56 10.46
C ALA A 76 -16.34 -5.94 9.86
N GLY A 77 -16.63 -6.13 8.57
CA GLY A 77 -16.40 -7.40 7.88
C GLY A 77 -14.95 -7.90 7.96
N PHE A 78 -13.99 -6.99 8.14
CA PHE A 78 -12.55 -7.30 8.17
C PHE A 78 -11.99 -7.49 9.59
N ALA A 79 -12.87 -7.35 10.61
CA ALA A 79 -12.47 -7.37 12.00
C ALA A 79 -11.94 -8.72 12.48
N GLY A 80 -10.72 -8.73 13.04
CA GLY A 80 -10.15 -9.91 13.71
C GLY A 80 -9.57 -10.97 12.78
N SER A 81 -9.42 -10.66 11.49
CA SER A 81 -8.62 -11.47 10.58
C SER A 81 -7.14 -11.46 10.98
N THR A 82 -6.43 -12.54 10.70
CA THR A 82 -4.99 -12.66 10.93
C THR A 82 -4.17 -12.59 9.64
N ASP A 83 -4.80 -12.65 8.46
CA ASP A 83 -4.14 -12.86 7.16
C ASP A 83 -4.83 -12.08 6.00
N GLU A 84 -4.83 -12.63 4.77
CA GLU A 84 -5.41 -12.07 3.54
C GLU A 84 -6.82 -11.50 3.74
N ASP A 85 -7.68 -12.25 4.45
CA ASP A 85 -9.10 -11.94 4.70
C ASP A 85 -9.33 -10.64 5.51
N GLY A 86 -8.27 -10.01 6.02
CA GLY A 86 -8.33 -8.75 6.77
C GLY A 86 -8.27 -7.49 5.90
N SER A 87 -8.25 -7.65 4.58
CA SER A 87 -7.94 -6.57 3.64
C SER A 87 -9.14 -6.23 2.76
N LEU A 88 -9.42 -4.92 2.59
CA LEU A 88 -10.46 -4.46 1.67
C LEU A 88 -10.16 -4.91 0.23
N PHE A 89 -8.92 -4.69 -0.23
CA PHE A 89 -8.47 -5.17 -1.53
C PHE A 89 -7.57 -6.38 -1.37
N VAL A 90 -7.82 -7.41 -2.17
CA VAL A 90 -6.94 -8.56 -2.38
C VAL A 90 -6.45 -8.47 -3.83
N ASN A 91 -5.21 -8.03 -4.02
CA ASN A 91 -4.64 -7.78 -5.33
C ASN A 91 -3.67 -8.87 -5.77
N GLU A 92 -4.02 -9.60 -6.82
CA GLU A 92 -3.17 -10.53 -7.56
C GLU A 92 -2.86 -10.03 -8.99
N GLY A 93 -3.46 -8.91 -9.40
CA GLY A 93 -3.29 -8.27 -10.72
C GLY A 93 -2.52 -6.96 -10.62
N ILE A 94 -2.95 -5.94 -11.37
CA ILE A 94 -2.43 -4.57 -11.28
C ILE A 94 -3.53 -3.70 -10.66
N LEU A 95 -3.24 -3.09 -9.51
CA LEU A 95 -4.17 -2.20 -8.81
C LEU A 95 -3.56 -0.81 -8.68
N LYS A 96 -4.25 0.20 -9.20
CA LYS A 96 -3.97 1.61 -8.95
C LYS A 96 -5.08 2.25 -8.11
N LEU A 97 -4.69 2.87 -6.99
CA LEU A 97 -5.55 3.69 -6.14
C LEU A 97 -5.12 5.15 -6.26
N ASP A 98 -6.04 6.04 -6.64
CA ASP A 98 -5.75 7.45 -6.95
C ASP A 98 -6.70 8.43 -6.23
N GLY A 99 -6.14 9.20 -5.29
CA GLY A 99 -6.85 10.30 -4.64
C GLY A 99 -7.87 9.88 -3.56
N ILE A 100 -7.91 8.60 -3.17
CA ILE A 100 -8.93 8.06 -2.27
C ILE A 100 -8.52 8.22 -0.80
N THR A 101 -9.49 8.50 0.07
CA THR A 101 -9.29 8.47 1.53
C THR A 101 -9.84 7.17 2.12
N PHE A 102 -9.03 6.44 2.88
CA PHE A 102 -9.40 5.23 3.59
C PHE A 102 -9.40 5.48 5.09
N VAL A 103 -10.52 5.14 5.73
CA VAL A 103 -10.71 5.18 7.18
C VAL A 103 -11.36 3.88 7.63
N THR A 104 -11.41 3.60 8.93
CA THR A 104 -12.12 2.42 9.48
C THR A 104 -13.27 2.83 10.39
N GLU A 105 -14.34 2.01 10.47
CA GLU A 105 -15.33 2.11 11.57
C GLU A 105 -14.95 1.28 12.80
N THR A 106 -14.01 0.33 12.66
CA THR A 106 -13.82 -0.73 13.65
C THR A 106 -12.51 -0.68 14.39
N THR A 107 -12.54 -1.37 15.54
CA THR A 107 -11.41 -1.45 16.45
C THR A 107 -10.42 -2.53 16.03
N ASN A 108 -10.81 -3.56 15.25
CA ASN A 108 -9.97 -4.74 15.06
C ASN A 108 -9.43 -4.84 13.62
N GLY A 109 -8.12 -4.69 13.42
CA GLY A 109 -7.38 -5.44 12.39
C GLY A 109 -7.81 -5.27 10.94
N ASN A 110 -8.19 -4.05 10.54
CA ASN A 110 -8.50 -3.75 9.16
C ASN A 110 -7.24 -3.34 8.39
N ARG A 111 -7.13 -3.80 7.13
CA ARG A 111 -6.10 -3.39 6.18
C ARG A 111 -6.75 -2.88 4.91
N ALA A 112 -6.14 -1.89 4.25
CA ALA A 112 -6.65 -1.44 2.97
C ALA A 112 -6.33 -2.46 1.86
N VAL A 113 -5.09 -2.96 1.81
CA VAL A 113 -4.61 -3.79 0.70
C VAL A 113 -3.75 -4.96 1.18
N TRP A 114 -4.11 -6.16 0.75
CA TRP A 114 -3.18 -7.27 0.60
C TRP A 114 -2.76 -7.36 -0.87
N ASN A 115 -1.46 -7.50 -1.12
CA ASN A 115 -0.89 -7.41 -2.45
C ASN A 115 0.07 -8.58 -2.74
N ALA A 116 -0.19 -9.27 -3.85
CA ALA A 116 0.71 -10.22 -4.50
C ALA A 116 0.94 -9.87 -5.99
N GLY A 117 0.34 -8.77 -6.49
CA GLY A 117 0.51 -8.25 -7.83
C GLY A 117 1.27 -6.91 -7.87
N GLU A 118 0.99 -6.06 -8.86
CA GLU A 118 1.52 -4.68 -8.92
C GLU A 118 0.57 -3.71 -8.22
N LEU A 119 1.10 -2.84 -7.35
CA LEU A 119 0.32 -1.85 -6.61
C LEU A 119 0.86 -0.43 -6.84
N SER A 120 -0.02 0.47 -7.24
CA SER A 120 0.23 1.91 -7.31
C SER A 120 -0.73 2.67 -6.39
N VAL A 121 -0.17 3.49 -5.51
CA VAL A 121 -0.90 4.33 -4.56
C VAL A 121 -0.48 5.77 -4.77
N GLU A 122 -1.37 6.56 -5.34
CA GLU A 122 -1.13 7.96 -5.71
C GLU A 122 -2.17 8.86 -5.04
N GLY A 123 -1.72 9.95 -4.39
CA GLY A 123 -2.64 10.94 -3.82
C GLY A 123 -3.58 10.44 -2.71
N CYS A 124 -3.38 9.22 -2.20
CA CYS A 124 -4.29 8.59 -1.26
C CYS A 124 -3.99 9.02 0.18
N THR A 125 -5.00 8.92 1.05
CA THR A 125 -4.85 9.10 2.51
C THR A 125 -5.34 7.85 3.24
N PHE A 126 -4.55 7.31 4.16
CA PHE A 126 -4.90 6.17 5.00
C PHE A 126 -4.81 6.54 6.47
N GLU A 127 -5.95 6.45 7.15
CA GLU A 127 -6.12 6.81 8.57
C GLU A 127 -6.99 5.75 9.26
N LEU A 128 -6.43 4.55 9.44
CA LEU A 128 -7.18 3.36 9.85
C LEU A 128 -7.29 3.14 11.37
N TYR A 129 -6.70 3.97 12.25
CA TYR A 129 -6.71 3.87 13.74
C TYR A 129 -7.46 2.67 14.37
N PRO A 130 -6.94 1.42 14.26
CA PRO A 130 -7.59 0.32 14.95
C PRO A 130 -7.42 0.51 16.47
N THR A 131 -8.41 0.14 17.26
CA THR A 131 -8.46 0.32 18.73
C THR A 131 -8.65 -1.00 19.51
N GLY A 132 -8.35 -2.13 18.87
CA GLY A 132 -8.64 -3.49 19.29
C GLY A 132 -7.63 -4.51 18.75
N ALA A 133 -8.02 -5.70 18.28
CA ALA A 133 -7.05 -6.70 17.80
C ALA A 133 -6.36 -6.23 16.50
N PHE A 134 -5.04 -6.23 16.41
CA PHE A 134 -4.30 -5.70 15.25
C PHE A 134 -3.77 -6.81 14.34
N LEU A 135 -3.75 -6.55 13.03
CA LEU A 135 -3.03 -7.40 12.08
C LEU A 135 -1.54 -7.37 12.40
N ALA A 136 -0.89 -8.53 12.29
CA ALA A 136 0.53 -8.67 12.61
C ALA A 136 1.40 -7.74 11.76
N ARG A 137 1.07 -7.59 10.48
CA ARG A 137 1.96 -6.98 9.49
C ARG A 137 1.19 -6.06 8.55
N GLY A 138 1.77 -4.91 8.25
CA GLY A 138 1.22 -3.98 7.27
C GLY A 138 -0.11 -3.43 7.71
N GLY A 139 -0.10 -2.38 8.55
CA GLY A 139 -1.33 -1.77 9.07
C GLY A 139 -2.24 -1.19 7.97
N VAL A 140 -1.68 -0.92 6.79
CA VAL A 140 -2.44 -0.47 5.61
C VAL A 140 -2.17 -1.37 4.40
N ILE A 141 -0.90 -1.66 4.15
CA ILE A 141 -0.46 -2.44 2.99
C ILE A 141 0.38 -3.60 3.50
N TYR A 142 -0.03 -4.82 3.14
CA TYR A 142 0.77 -6.02 3.23
C TYR A 142 1.06 -6.47 1.82
N SER A 143 2.33 -6.60 1.49
CA SER A 143 2.78 -7.15 0.21
C SER A 143 3.70 -8.33 0.45
N ASP A 144 3.43 -9.42 -0.25
CA ASP A 144 4.29 -10.60 -0.29
C ASP A 144 4.37 -11.12 -1.72
N SER A 145 5.60 -11.22 -2.22
CA SER A 145 5.89 -11.78 -3.54
C SER A 145 5.27 -10.98 -4.70
N ALA A 146 5.08 -9.68 -4.51
CA ALA A 146 4.65 -8.74 -5.55
C ALA A 146 5.73 -8.48 -6.61
N GLU A 147 5.31 -7.88 -7.73
CA GLU A 147 6.24 -7.40 -8.75
C GLU A 147 6.80 -6.01 -8.37
N ALA A 148 5.91 -5.06 -8.05
CA ALA A 148 6.28 -3.69 -7.71
C ALA A 148 5.23 -2.99 -6.85
N ILE A 149 5.69 -2.10 -5.97
CA ILE A 149 4.87 -1.21 -5.16
C ILE A 149 5.38 0.22 -5.36
N ALA A 150 4.51 1.08 -5.86
CA ALA A 150 4.78 2.51 -6.03
C ALA A 150 3.83 3.33 -5.15
N ILE A 151 4.39 4.10 -4.22
CA ILE A 151 3.66 5.01 -3.33
C ILE A 151 4.13 6.43 -3.64
N SER A 152 3.19 7.31 -3.98
CA SER A 152 3.50 8.70 -4.32
C SER A 152 2.44 9.67 -3.80
N ASN A 153 2.87 10.87 -3.39
CA ASN A 153 1.98 11.96 -2.98
C ASN A 153 0.91 11.55 -1.94
N SER A 154 1.22 10.56 -1.09
CA SER A 154 0.23 9.91 -0.24
C SER A 154 0.50 10.14 1.24
N ILE A 155 -0.54 9.98 2.07
CA ILE A 155 -0.49 10.21 3.51
C ILE A 155 -0.87 8.92 4.22
N PHE A 156 0.05 8.39 5.03
CA PHE A 156 -0.18 7.28 5.95
C PHE A 156 -0.11 7.81 7.37
N LYS A 157 -1.26 7.91 8.03
CA LYS A 157 -1.38 8.54 9.34
C LYS A 157 -2.00 7.58 10.35
N SER A 158 -1.29 7.36 11.44
CA SER A 158 -1.81 6.64 12.60
C SER A 158 -2.41 5.29 12.29
N ASN A 159 -1.70 4.56 11.44
CA ASN A 159 -1.95 3.17 11.15
C ASN A 159 -1.11 2.29 12.09
N LEU A 160 -1.56 1.07 12.34
CA LEU A 160 -0.99 0.21 13.37
C LEU A 160 -0.94 -1.25 12.90
N ALA A 161 0.20 -1.90 13.16
CA ALA A 161 0.39 -3.35 13.04
C ALA A 161 0.90 -3.90 14.38
N SER A 162 0.66 -5.16 14.73
CA SER A 162 1.14 -5.71 16.01
C SER A 162 2.59 -6.20 16.00
N GLU A 163 3.17 -6.50 14.84
CA GLU A 163 4.54 -7.04 14.73
C GLU A 163 5.50 -6.19 13.87
N ARG A 164 5.12 -5.80 12.64
CA ARG A 164 6.02 -5.09 11.68
C ARG A 164 5.27 -4.24 10.66
N GLY A 165 5.88 -3.14 10.22
CA GLY A 165 5.35 -2.30 9.14
C GLY A 165 4.04 -1.62 9.55
N GLY A 166 4.12 -0.60 10.41
CA GLY A 166 2.94 0.07 10.98
C GLY A 166 1.99 0.61 9.92
N ALA A 167 2.52 1.01 8.76
CA ALA A 167 1.73 1.29 7.56
C ALA A 167 1.97 0.25 6.47
N VAL A 168 3.24 0.03 6.10
CA VAL A 168 3.61 -0.80 4.96
C VAL A 168 4.51 -1.94 5.41
N TYR A 169 4.14 -3.15 5.03
CA TYR A 169 4.98 -4.33 5.14
C TYR A 169 5.17 -4.93 3.76
N ALA A 170 6.42 -5.06 3.33
CA ALA A 170 6.83 -5.61 2.05
C ALA A 170 7.86 -6.72 2.27
N ILE A 171 7.70 -7.86 1.60
CA ILE A 171 8.64 -8.99 1.63
C ILE A 171 8.63 -9.73 0.30
N GLY A 172 9.79 -10.27 -0.10
CA GLY A 172 9.94 -10.92 -1.40
C GLY A 172 10.66 -10.03 -2.40
N SER A 173 10.80 -10.50 -3.63
CA SER A 173 11.60 -9.85 -4.69
C SER A 173 10.91 -8.62 -5.29
N GLU A 174 10.54 -7.68 -4.43
CA GLU A 174 9.69 -6.53 -4.74
C GLU A 174 10.55 -5.27 -4.93
N THR A 175 10.18 -4.41 -5.87
CA THR A 175 10.62 -3.01 -5.82
C THR A 175 9.62 -2.22 -4.98
N LEU A 176 10.08 -1.51 -3.95
CA LEU A 176 9.25 -0.60 -3.16
C LEU A 176 9.77 0.83 -3.34
N THR A 177 8.99 1.65 -4.03
CA THR A 177 9.32 3.06 -4.26
C THR A 177 8.35 3.96 -3.49
N ILE A 178 8.89 4.85 -2.66
CA ILE A 178 8.12 5.82 -1.88
C ILE A 178 8.60 7.22 -2.24
N THR A 179 7.70 8.05 -2.74
CA THR A 179 8.02 9.40 -3.22
C THR A 179 7.06 10.45 -2.68
N ASP A 180 7.59 11.61 -2.29
CA ASP A 180 6.80 12.81 -1.96
C ASP A 180 5.62 12.56 -1.01
N SER A 181 5.81 11.65 -0.06
CA SER A 181 4.75 11.15 0.83
C SER A 181 4.97 11.54 2.29
N LEU A 182 3.95 11.32 3.12
CA LEU A 182 3.99 11.57 4.56
C LEU A 182 3.58 10.31 5.32
N PHE A 183 4.48 9.82 6.17
CA PHE A 183 4.20 8.80 7.18
C PHE A 183 4.23 9.45 8.56
N ARG A 184 3.12 9.43 9.28
CA ARG A 184 3.00 10.13 10.57
C ARG A 184 2.30 9.31 11.62
N GLY A 185 3.01 9.08 12.72
CA GLY A 185 2.46 8.41 13.90
C GLY A 185 1.94 7.01 13.61
N ASN A 186 2.48 6.31 12.61
CA ASN A 186 2.17 4.89 12.45
C ASN A 186 2.98 4.08 13.47
N GLU A 187 2.39 3.02 13.98
CA GLU A 187 2.86 2.32 15.18
C GLU A 187 2.99 0.81 14.94
N VAL A 188 3.84 0.17 15.73
CA VAL A 188 3.96 -1.28 15.80
C VAL A 188 3.86 -1.72 17.26
N GLY A 189 2.94 -2.64 17.60
CA GLY A 189 2.84 -3.22 18.94
C GLY A 189 1.41 -3.54 19.41
N THR A 190 1.28 -3.93 20.68
CA THR A 190 0.03 -4.44 21.29
C THR A 190 -0.96 -3.36 21.76
N GLY A 191 -0.86 -2.15 21.22
CA GLY A 191 -1.76 -1.05 21.53
C GLY A 191 -1.05 0.17 22.08
N VAL A 192 -1.80 1.28 22.11
CA VAL A 192 -1.46 2.67 22.44
C VAL A 192 -0.91 2.92 23.86
N ASP A 193 -0.16 2.00 24.45
CA ASP A 193 0.70 2.33 25.58
C ASP A 193 1.77 3.30 25.07
N ALA A 194 1.96 4.40 25.81
CA ALA A 194 2.64 5.65 25.38
C ALA A 194 4.11 5.50 24.96
N ASP A 195 4.63 4.26 24.92
CA ASP A 195 6.01 3.93 24.64
C ASP A 195 6.16 3.07 23.36
N GLY A 196 5.12 2.48 22.77
CA GLY A 196 5.24 1.64 21.56
C GLY A 196 5.53 2.44 20.28
N ALA A 197 6.62 2.15 19.55
CA ALA A 197 6.83 2.66 18.19
C ALA A 197 7.87 1.86 17.37
N GLY A 198 8.01 2.27 16.09
CA GLY A 198 8.94 1.79 15.05
C GLY A 198 8.51 0.50 14.31
N GLY A 199 8.42 0.38 12.97
CA GLY A 199 8.71 1.31 11.87
C GLY A 199 7.58 1.38 10.85
N ASP A 200 7.27 2.60 10.39
CA ASP A 200 6.23 2.92 9.41
C ASP A 200 6.27 1.96 8.21
N VAL A 201 7.49 1.65 7.74
CA VAL A 201 7.77 0.77 6.60
C VAL A 201 8.71 -0.36 7.03
N TYR A 202 8.30 -1.59 6.76
CA TYR A 202 9.18 -2.76 6.77
C TYR A 202 9.41 -3.24 5.34
N ALA A 203 10.68 -3.33 4.92
CA ALA A 203 11.12 -3.84 3.63
C ALA A 203 12.07 -5.03 3.85
N GLY A 204 11.52 -6.24 3.83
CA GLY A 204 12.22 -7.46 4.18
C GLY A 204 13.21 -7.96 3.13
N THR A 205 13.55 -9.25 3.22
CA THR A 205 14.45 -9.94 2.30
C THR A 205 14.02 -9.75 0.85
N ASN A 206 14.99 -9.44 -0.02
CA ASN A 206 14.83 -9.24 -1.47
C ASN A 206 14.02 -8.02 -1.90
N VAL A 207 13.69 -7.09 -0.99
CA VAL A 207 13.03 -5.84 -1.35
C VAL A 207 14.06 -4.76 -1.72
N GLU A 208 13.95 -4.18 -2.91
CA GLU A 208 14.72 -3.00 -3.30
C GLU A 208 13.94 -1.73 -2.91
N LEU A 209 14.36 -1.08 -1.81
CA LEU A 209 13.70 0.10 -1.28
C LEU A 209 14.32 1.40 -1.83
N THR A 210 13.49 2.25 -2.45
CA THR A 210 13.84 3.63 -2.80
C THR A 210 12.88 4.60 -2.12
N VAL A 211 13.42 5.61 -1.44
CA VAL A 211 12.65 6.65 -0.74
C VAL A 211 13.17 8.03 -1.11
N THR A 212 12.30 8.89 -1.64
CA THR A 212 12.65 10.26 -2.05
C THR A 212 11.61 11.27 -1.63
N GLY A 213 12.01 12.48 -1.22
CA GLY A 213 11.08 13.59 -0.96
C GLY A 213 10.08 13.35 0.18
N THR A 214 10.27 12.30 0.98
CA THR A 214 9.25 11.79 1.91
C THR A 214 9.52 12.29 3.33
N THR A 215 8.48 12.47 4.12
CA THR A 215 8.61 12.79 5.55
C THR A 215 8.11 11.64 6.41
N PHE A 216 8.95 11.19 7.34
CA PHE A 216 8.59 10.28 8.42
C PHE A 216 8.56 11.07 9.73
N SER A 217 7.40 11.11 10.36
CA SER A 217 7.14 11.77 11.64
C SER A 217 6.63 10.72 12.63
N THR A 218 7.51 9.85 13.08
CA THR A 218 7.19 8.71 13.95
C THR A 218 7.43 9.04 15.43
N SER A 219 6.67 8.42 16.33
CA SER A 219 6.97 8.43 17.78
C SER A 219 8.12 7.47 18.08
N ALA A 220 8.75 7.63 19.24
CA ALA A 220 9.88 6.83 19.70
C ALA A 220 9.46 5.40 20.04
N ALA A 221 10.20 4.41 19.57
CA ALA A 221 9.93 3.00 19.78
C ALA A 221 10.29 2.46 21.16
N GLU A 222 9.39 1.74 21.85
CA GLU A 222 9.69 1.01 23.11
C GLU A 222 10.84 0.02 22.89
N TYR A 223 10.96 -0.48 21.65
CA TYR A 223 11.97 -1.44 21.24
C TYR A 223 13.12 -0.85 20.38
N GLY A 224 13.15 0.46 20.15
CA GLY A 224 14.18 1.12 19.32
C GLY A 224 14.05 0.84 17.81
N GLY A 225 12.83 0.63 17.31
CA GLY A 225 12.54 0.46 15.89
C GLY A 225 12.64 1.78 15.12
N ALA A 226 13.37 1.75 14.01
CA ALA A 226 13.46 2.88 13.11
C ALA A 226 12.16 3.10 12.33
N ALA A 227 11.92 4.32 11.82
CA ALA A 227 10.82 4.60 10.88
C ALA A 227 10.81 3.66 9.66
N ILE A 228 11.98 3.17 9.25
CA ILE A 228 12.15 2.20 8.17
C ILE A 228 13.05 1.07 8.71
N GLU A 229 12.57 -0.16 8.60
CA GLU A 229 13.36 -1.39 8.78
C GLU A 229 13.57 -2.02 7.40
N CYS A 230 14.82 -2.16 6.96
CA CYS A 230 15.12 -2.69 5.62
C CYS A 230 16.47 -3.39 5.53
N CYS A 231 16.67 -4.21 4.48
CA CYS A 231 17.96 -4.86 4.20
C CYS A 231 18.94 -3.97 3.40
N GLY A 232 18.47 -2.82 2.92
CA GLY A 232 19.18 -1.86 2.10
C GLY A 232 18.20 -0.89 1.44
N ALA A 233 18.58 0.39 1.34
CA ALA A 233 17.72 1.42 0.75
C ALA A 233 18.51 2.54 0.08
N VAL A 234 17.93 3.10 -0.98
CA VAL A 234 18.34 4.40 -1.55
C VAL A 234 17.40 5.46 -0.99
N ILE A 235 17.90 6.27 -0.04
CA ILE A 235 17.12 7.33 0.61
C ILE A 235 17.72 8.69 0.24
N SER A 236 16.90 9.57 -0.32
CA SER A 236 17.30 10.95 -0.68
C SER A 236 16.19 11.95 -0.35
N ASP A 237 16.56 13.21 -0.10
CA ASP A 237 15.62 14.31 0.16
C ASP A 237 14.47 13.98 1.15
N THR A 238 14.76 13.11 2.12
CA THR A 238 13.79 12.56 3.06
C THR A 238 14.04 13.12 4.44
N VAL A 239 12.96 13.50 5.14
CA VAL A 239 13.00 14.08 6.48
C VAL A 239 12.52 13.05 7.50
N PHE A 240 13.31 12.83 8.55
CA PHE A 240 12.91 12.03 9.70
C PHE A 240 12.78 12.93 10.94
N THR A 241 11.63 12.88 11.60
CA THR A 241 11.34 13.59 12.85
C THR A 241 10.76 12.59 13.85
N GLY A 242 11.24 12.60 15.10
CA GLY A 242 10.93 11.54 16.09
C GLY A 242 12.18 10.89 16.69
N ALA A 243 12.03 9.89 17.56
CA ALA A 243 13.17 9.17 18.14
C ALA A 243 13.58 7.95 17.31
N ASP A 244 14.90 7.75 17.23
CA ASP A 244 15.64 6.67 16.57
C ASP A 244 15.40 6.48 15.06
N THR A 245 16.25 7.15 14.28
CA THR A 245 16.35 7.06 12.83
C THR A 245 17.16 5.82 12.40
N ALA A 246 16.61 5.01 11.49
CA ALA A 246 17.18 3.89 10.70
C ALA A 246 18.14 2.90 11.41
N SER A 247 17.70 1.64 11.57
CA SER A 247 18.58 0.53 11.91
C SER A 247 19.17 -0.05 10.62
N ASP A 248 20.39 0.40 10.31
CA ASP A 248 21.34 -0.08 9.28
C ASP A 248 21.23 0.46 7.83
N GLY A 249 22.39 0.58 7.15
CA GLY A 249 22.45 0.84 5.70
C GLY A 249 23.32 1.99 5.20
N VAL A 250 22.74 3.18 4.98
CA VAL A 250 23.37 4.22 4.13
C VAL A 250 23.13 5.64 4.65
N SER A 251 23.92 6.07 5.63
CA SER A 251 24.02 7.48 6.02
C SER A 251 25.01 8.23 5.10
N ARG A 252 24.50 8.95 4.09
CA ARG A 252 25.27 10.03 3.42
C ARG A 252 24.53 11.37 3.43
N ARG A 253 23.96 11.76 4.57
CA ARG A 253 24.01 13.10 5.18
C ARG A 253 22.88 13.23 6.22
N MET A 254 23.22 13.86 7.34
CA MET A 254 22.37 14.28 8.47
C MET A 254 22.12 13.22 9.56
N GLY A 255 22.97 13.29 10.60
CA GLY A 255 22.53 13.20 12.00
C GLY A 255 22.29 11.83 12.62
N PHE A 256 23.30 10.94 12.68
CA PHE A 256 23.18 9.62 13.33
C PHE A 256 24.03 9.49 14.60
N LYS A 257 23.45 9.01 15.70
CA LYS A 257 24.17 8.54 16.89
C LYS A 257 23.81 7.09 17.23
N ARG A 258 24.86 6.26 17.17
CA ARG A 258 25.17 5.03 17.92
C ARG A 258 24.38 3.76 17.61
N GLU A 259 25.09 2.87 16.91
CA GLU A 259 25.14 1.41 17.07
C GLU A 259 24.02 0.76 17.89
N ARG A 260 23.11 0.06 17.21
CA ARG A 260 22.44 -1.09 17.81
C ARG A 260 22.61 -2.32 16.91
N ILE A 261 22.89 -3.42 17.61
CA ILE A 261 23.46 -4.67 17.14
C ILE A 261 22.43 -5.45 16.30
N LYS A 262 22.90 -5.98 15.16
CA LYS A 262 22.36 -7.12 14.41
C LYS A 262 21.12 -7.77 15.06
N ARG A 263 19.93 -7.39 14.60
CA ARG A 263 18.73 -8.22 14.72
C ARG A 263 18.12 -8.33 13.33
N ASP A 264 18.48 -9.43 12.68
CA ASP A 264 17.67 -10.19 11.72
C ASP A 264 17.12 -9.48 10.47
N CYS A 265 17.86 -8.58 9.83
CA CYS A 265 17.53 -8.17 8.45
C CYS A 265 18.12 -9.10 7.36
N CYS A 266 19.12 -9.95 7.65
CA CYS A 266 19.64 -10.91 6.66
C CYS A 266 20.19 -12.21 7.29
N PRO A 267 19.87 -13.42 6.80
CA PRO A 267 20.79 -14.54 6.93
C PRO A 267 22.06 -14.23 6.14
N ASN A 268 23.22 -14.32 6.78
CA ASN A 268 24.53 -14.10 6.16
C ASN A 268 24.72 -14.99 4.91
N HIS A 269 24.59 -14.45 3.71
CA HIS A 269 25.20 -14.91 2.44
C HIS A 269 24.71 -13.89 1.40
N LEU A 270 25.49 -12.94 0.89
CA LEU A 270 26.54 -13.14 -0.10
C LEU A 270 27.47 -11.90 -0.10
N LEU A 271 28.67 -12.05 0.47
CA LEU A 271 29.83 -11.30 0.04
C LEU A 271 30.76 -12.31 -0.65
N ASN A 272 30.74 -12.30 -1.98
CA ASN A 272 31.83 -12.66 -2.88
C ASN A 272 31.46 -12.23 -4.30
#